data_AF-A0A931M8S8-F1
#
_entry.id   AF-A0A931M8S8-F1
#
_cell.length_a   1.000
_cell.length_b   1.000
_cell.length_c   1.000
_cell.angle_alpha   90.00
_cell.angle_beta   90.00
_cell.angle_gamma   90.00
#
_symmetry.space_group_name_H-M   'P 1'
#
loop_
_entity.id
_entity.type
_entity.pdbx_description
1 polymer ?
#
loop_
_entity_poly.entity_id
_entity_poly.type
_entity_poly.pdbx_seq_one_letter_code
_entity_poly.pdbx_strand_id
1 'polypeptide(L)'
;MNLFNRLEKWGDAHHPKWLDIVRIVLGLFLFLKGLEFINNMNAFSELMSQSGFLGMASTGILAHIIVFAHLVGGILVAVWLLTRFACLIQIPIMLGAVIFINAPQGILKPHSELWFSIIVLLLLCFFLIEGSGPISIDEAIRRSPDSKKQWHG
;
A
#
# COMPACT_ATOMS: atom_id res chain seq x y z
N MET A 1 12.83 -1.00 -34.58
CA MET A 1 11.85 -0.99 -33.46
C MET A 1 12.63 -1.23 -32.17
N ASN A 2 12.68 -0.26 -31.27
CA ASN A 2 13.47 -0.33 -30.04
C ASN A 2 12.80 -1.24 -29.00
N LEU A 3 13.62 -1.90 -28.18
CA LEU A 3 13.18 -2.70 -27.03
C LEU A 3 12.29 -1.89 -26.07
N PHE A 4 12.60 -0.61 -25.90
CA PHE A 4 11.79 0.34 -25.14
C PHE A 4 10.34 0.46 -25.65
N ASN A 5 10.13 0.65 -26.96
CA ASN A 5 8.78 0.74 -27.53
C ASN A 5 8.00 -0.58 -27.46
N ARG A 6 8.65 -1.72 -27.25
CA ARG A 6 7.98 -3.01 -27.04
C ARG A 6 7.53 -3.20 -25.60
N LEU A 7 8.32 -2.73 -24.64
CA LEU A 7 7.94 -2.72 -23.22
C LEU A 7 6.79 -1.77 -22.95
N GLU A 8 6.84 -0.57 -23.54
CA GLU A 8 5.78 0.44 -23.43
C GLU A 8 4.46 -0.07 -24.03
N LYS A 9 4.51 -0.68 -25.23
CA LYS A 9 3.34 -1.29 -25.85
C LYS A 9 2.83 -2.53 -25.11
N TRP A 10 3.69 -3.29 -24.43
CA TRP A 10 3.27 -4.42 -23.61
C TRP A 10 2.57 -3.94 -22.32
N GLY A 11 3.09 -2.90 -21.66
CA GLY A 11 2.40 -2.28 -20.51
C GLY A 11 1.01 -1.74 -20.89
N ASP A 12 0.89 -1.01 -21.99
CA ASP A 12 -0.38 -0.45 -22.46
C ASP A 12 -1.35 -1.50 -23.02
N ALA A 13 -0.85 -2.54 -23.70
CA ALA A 13 -1.70 -3.59 -24.29
C ALA A 13 -2.09 -4.70 -23.29
N HIS A 14 -1.39 -4.78 -22.15
CA HIS A 14 -1.60 -5.82 -21.15
C HIS A 14 -2.00 -5.28 -19.79
N HIS A 15 -2.46 -4.02 -19.66
CA HIS A 15 -3.11 -3.54 -18.44
C HIS A 15 -4.49 -4.20 -18.30
N PRO A 16 -4.57 -5.35 -17.63
CA PRO A 16 -5.73 -6.19 -17.72
C PRO A 16 -6.69 -5.77 -16.60
N LYS A 17 -7.98 -5.65 -16.91
CA LYS A 17 -8.99 -5.19 -15.94
C LYS A 17 -9.01 -5.98 -14.61
N TRP A 18 -8.41 -7.18 -14.57
CA TRP A 18 -8.25 -7.95 -13.33
C TRP A 18 -7.23 -7.34 -12.34
N LEU A 19 -6.19 -6.64 -12.81
CA LEU A 19 -5.26 -5.94 -11.91
C LEU A 19 -5.99 -4.83 -11.15
N ASP A 20 -7.02 -4.23 -11.75
CA ASP A 20 -7.83 -3.21 -11.10
C ASP A 20 -8.63 -3.79 -9.93
N ILE A 21 -9.18 -4.99 -10.11
CA ILE A 21 -9.87 -5.73 -9.07
C ILE A 21 -8.91 -6.08 -7.94
N VAL A 22 -7.72 -6.61 -8.26
CA VAL A 22 -6.69 -6.95 -7.25
C VAL A 22 -6.27 -5.71 -6.46
N ARG A 23 -6.16 -4.55 -7.12
CA ARG A 23 -5.85 -3.28 -6.46
C ARG A 23 -6.94 -2.85 -5.48
N ILE A 24 -8.20 -2.92 -5.88
CA ILE A 24 -9.34 -2.59 -5.01
C ILE A 24 -9.37 -3.53 -3.80
N VAL A 25 -9.17 -4.83 -4.03
CA VAL A 25 -9.10 -5.83 -2.96
C VAL A 25 -7.93 -5.55 -2.01
N LEU A 26 -6.76 -5.20 -2.54
CA LEU A 26 -5.60 -4.82 -1.73
C LEU A 26 -5.89 -3.58 -0.88
N GLY A 27 -6.45 -2.53 -1.47
CA GLY A 27 -6.82 -1.30 -0.76
C GLY A 27 -7.86 -1.55 0.34
N LEU A 28 -8.88 -2.36 0.03
CA LEU A 28 -9.88 -2.77 1.01
C LEU A 28 -9.26 -3.61 2.14
N PHE A 29 -8.35 -4.53 1.81
CA PHE A 29 -7.65 -5.33 2.81
C PHE A 29 -6.84 -4.45 3.78
N LEU A 30 -6.10 -3.47 3.25
CA LEU A 30 -5.32 -2.52 4.07
C LEU A 30 -6.22 -1.67 4.97
N PHE A 31 -7.37 -1.24 4.45
CA PHE A 31 -8.38 -0.52 5.22
C PHE A 31 -8.98 -1.38 6.35
N LEU A 32 -9.36 -2.62 6.05
CA LEU A 32 -9.90 -3.56 7.04
C LEU A 32 -8.88 -3.88 8.13
N LYS A 33 -7.58 -4.01 7.78
CA LYS A 33 -6.50 -4.15 8.76
C LYS A 33 -6.38 -2.91 9.66
N GLY A 34 -6.53 -1.72 9.10
CA GLY A 34 -6.61 -0.48 9.88
C GLY A 34 -7.77 -0.49 10.89
N LEU A 35 -8.95 -0.97 10.49
CA LEU A 35 -10.10 -1.10 11.40
C LEU A 35 -9.88 -2.15 12.50
N GLU A 36 -9.24 -3.28 12.15
CA GLU A 36 -8.86 -4.32 13.11
C GLU A 36 -7.94 -3.75 14.20
N PHE A 37 -6.99 -2.91 13.81
CA PHE A 37 -6.08 -2.22 14.74
C PHE A 37 -6.79 -1.17 15.60
N ILE A 38 -7.81 -0.47 15.10
CA ILE A 38 -8.63 0.42 15.94
C ILE A 38 -9.34 -0.38 17.03
N ASN A 39 -10.00 -1.47 16.63
CA ASN A 39 -10.77 -2.30 17.56
C ASN A 39 -9.89 -2.95 18.64
N ASN A 40 -8.61 -3.17 18.34
CA ASN A 40 -7.65 -3.82 19.22
C ASN A 40 -6.42 -2.93 19.52
N MET A 41 -6.60 -1.62 19.62
CA MET A 41 -5.50 -0.65 19.72
C MET A 41 -4.56 -0.94 20.90
N ASN A 42 -5.10 -1.36 22.04
CA ASN A 42 -4.30 -1.70 23.23
C ASN A 42 -3.38 -2.89 22.95
N ALA A 43 -3.93 -3.98 22.41
CA ALA A 43 -3.16 -5.18 22.06
C ALA A 43 -2.13 -4.89 20.96
N PHE A 44 -2.49 -4.05 19.98
CA PHE A 44 -1.57 -3.64 18.92
C PHE A 44 -0.40 -2.80 19.45
N SER A 45 -0.67 -1.83 20.33
CA SER A 45 0.38 -1.00 20.95
C SER A 45 1.32 -1.81 21.85
N GLU A 46 0.78 -2.79 22.58
CA GLU A 46 1.58 -3.73 23.37
C GLU A 46 2.43 -4.65 22.49
N LEU A 47 1.87 -5.18 21.41
CA LEU A 47 2.60 -6.02 20.48
C LEU A 47 3.71 -5.23 19.75
N MET A 48 3.50 -3.95 19.45
CA MET A 48 4.53 -3.06 18.93
C MET A 48 5.63 -2.75 19.95
N SER A 49 5.30 -2.65 21.24
CA SER A 49 6.30 -2.38 22.29
C SER A 49 7.20 -3.60 22.52
N GLN A 50 6.62 -4.81 22.48
CA GLN A 50 7.34 -6.07 22.68
C GLN A 50 8.19 -6.47 21.46
N SER A 51 7.74 -6.15 20.25
CA SER A 51 8.41 -6.56 19.00
C SER A 51 9.68 -5.77 18.66
N GLY A 52 10.03 -4.73 19.42
CA GLY A 52 11.20 -3.90 19.15
C GLY A 52 11.08 -3.03 17.89
N PHE A 53 9.89 -2.99 17.27
CA PHE A 53 9.57 -2.12 16.13
C PHE A 53 9.78 -0.63 16.44
N LEU A 54 9.86 -0.29 17.74
CA LEU A 54 9.85 1.07 18.27
C LEU A 54 11.00 1.38 19.23
N GLY A 55 12.24 1.16 18.81
CA GLY A 55 13.40 1.55 19.63
C GLY A 55 13.51 3.04 20.02
N MET A 56 12.60 3.94 19.59
CA MET A 56 12.80 5.39 19.77
C MET A 56 11.55 6.29 19.89
N ALA A 57 10.31 5.80 19.78
CA ALA A 57 9.11 6.65 19.77
C ALA A 57 8.03 6.19 20.77
N SER A 58 7.27 7.14 21.33
CA SER A 58 6.13 6.84 22.21
C SER A 58 5.14 5.90 21.52
N THR A 59 4.97 4.70 22.07
CA THR A 59 4.22 3.57 21.50
C THR A 59 2.78 3.92 21.13
N GLY A 60 2.15 4.83 21.86
CA GLY A 60 0.79 5.31 21.57
C GLY A 60 0.69 6.11 20.27
N ILE A 61 1.57 7.08 20.05
CA ILE A 61 1.46 7.99 18.88
C ILE A 61 1.74 7.24 17.58
N LEU A 62 2.77 6.37 17.54
CA LEU A 62 3.07 5.64 16.31
C LEU A 62 1.96 4.66 15.93
N ALA A 63 1.34 4.00 16.92
CA ALA A 63 0.21 3.11 16.66
C ALA A 63 -0.93 3.85 15.94
N HIS A 64 -1.29 5.06 16.39
CA HIS A 64 -2.32 5.87 15.73
C HIS A 64 -1.91 6.31 14.32
N ILE A 65 -0.64 6.67 14.11
CA ILE A 65 -0.13 7.03 12.78
C ILE A 65 -0.23 5.83 11.83
N ILE A 66 0.14 4.63 12.28
CA ILE A 66 0.08 3.41 11.47
C ILE A 66 -1.35 3.07 11.09
N VAL A 67 -2.27 3.15 12.05
CA VAL A 67 -3.70 2.93 11.82
C VAL A 67 -4.24 3.92 10.81
N PHE A 68 -3.95 5.21 10.99
CA PHE A 68 -4.38 6.26 10.08
C PHE A 68 -3.80 6.04 8.67
N ALA A 69 -2.53 5.67 8.58
CA ALA A 69 -1.86 5.35 7.31
C ALA A 69 -2.50 4.16 6.59
N HIS A 70 -2.94 3.12 7.31
CA HIS A 70 -3.66 1.98 6.72
C HIS A 70 -5.06 2.34 6.25
N LEU A 71 -5.80 3.13 7.03
CA LEU A 71 -7.15 3.54 6.67
C LEU A 71 -7.14 4.47 5.45
N VAL A 72 -6.39 5.56 5.54
CA VAL A 72 -6.31 6.55 4.46
C VAL A 72 -5.57 5.97 3.27
N GLY A 73 -4.43 5.32 3.50
CA GLY A 73 -3.66 4.67 2.43
C GLY A 73 -4.42 3.56 1.73
N GLY A 74 -5.19 2.74 2.46
CA GLY A 74 -6.06 1.71 1.89
C GLY A 74 -7.15 2.29 0.99
N ILE A 75 -7.82 3.36 1.44
CA ILE A 75 -8.81 4.08 0.62
C ILE A 75 -8.15 4.69 -0.62
N LEU A 76 -6.99 5.34 -0.48
CA LEU A 76 -6.27 5.95 -1.60
C LEU A 76 -5.86 4.90 -2.65
N VAL A 77 -5.36 3.75 -2.21
CA VAL A 77 -5.05 2.62 -3.10
C VAL A 77 -6.31 2.07 -3.78
N ALA A 78 -7.43 1.96 -3.06
CA ALA A 78 -8.70 1.46 -3.60
C ALA A 78 -9.35 2.43 -4.62
N VAL A 79 -9.29 3.74 -4.35
CA VAL A 79 -9.96 4.80 -5.14
C VAL A 79 -9.06 5.38 -6.24
N TRP A 80 -7.90 4.77 -6.50
CA TRP A 80 -6.99 5.15 -7.60
C TRP A 80 -6.37 6.55 -7.49
N LEU A 81 -6.25 7.07 -6.27
CA LEU A 81 -5.71 8.40 -6.02
C LEU A 81 -4.36 8.29 -5.30
N LEU A 82 -3.31 8.94 -5.82
CA LEU A 82 -1.98 9.00 -5.19
C LEU A 82 -1.41 7.61 -4.80
N THR A 83 -1.65 6.59 -5.63
CA THR A 83 -1.34 5.18 -5.31
C THR A 83 0.12 4.96 -4.98
N ARG A 84 1.04 5.64 -5.69
CA ARG A 84 2.48 5.57 -5.42
C ARG A 84 2.83 6.08 -4.03
N PHE A 85 2.26 7.21 -3.63
CA PHE A 85 2.51 7.80 -2.32
C PHE A 85 1.91 6.94 -1.20
N ALA A 86 0.67 6.45 -1.39
CA ALA A 86 0.03 5.54 -0.45
C ALA A 86 0.81 4.22 -0.30
N CYS A 87 1.35 3.66 -1.39
CA CYS A 87 2.19 2.46 -1.32
C CYS A 87 3.53 2.74 -0.62
N LEU A 88 4.17 3.88 -0.91
CA LEU A 88 5.44 4.28 -0.28
C LEU A 88 5.32 4.34 1.25
N ILE A 89 4.19 4.82 1.77
CA ILE A 89 3.93 4.86 3.22
C ILE A 89 3.62 3.46 3.76
N GLN A 90 2.87 2.63 3.04
CA GLN A 90 2.43 1.32 3.52
C GLN A 90 3.52 0.25 3.50
N ILE A 91 4.46 0.32 2.55
CA ILE A 91 5.59 -0.62 2.42
C ILE A 91 6.43 -0.71 3.70
N PRO A 92 6.98 0.37 4.28
CA PRO A 92 7.80 0.28 5.49
C PRO A 92 6.99 -0.24 6.69
N ILE A 93 5.69 0.06 6.75
CA ILE A 93 4.83 -0.45 7.83
C ILE A 93 4.61 -1.96 7.68
N MET A 94 4.31 -2.43 6.47
CA MET A 94 4.17 -3.87 6.20
C MET A 94 5.49 -4.62 6.34
N LEU A 95 6.61 -4.05 5.91
CA LEU A 95 7.94 -4.62 6.14
C LEU A 95 8.24 -4.75 7.63
N GLY A 96 7.89 -3.73 8.41
CA GLY A 96 7.95 -3.74 9.86
C GLY A 96 7.15 -4.88 10.48
N ALA A 97 5.89 -5.02 10.08
CA ALA A 97 5.03 -6.10 10.55
C ALA A 97 5.59 -7.48 10.17
N VAL A 98 6.11 -7.66 8.95
CA VAL A 98 6.71 -8.93 8.52
C VAL A 98 7.91 -9.30 9.39
N ILE A 99 8.83 -8.37 9.64
CA ILE A 99 10.10 -8.65 10.33
C ILE A 99 9.94 -8.74 11.85
N PHE A 100 9.22 -7.79 12.45
CA PHE A 100 9.19 -7.64 13.90
C PHE A 100 7.99 -8.35 14.55
N ILE A 101 6.89 -8.53 13.82
CA ILE A 101 5.66 -9.11 14.37
C ILE A 101 5.50 -10.56 13.91
N ASN A 102 5.53 -10.78 12.59
CA ASN A 102 5.15 -12.05 12.00
C ASN A 102 6.31 -13.06 11.96
N ALA A 103 7.54 -12.62 11.69
CA ALA A 103 8.71 -13.52 11.65
C ALA A 103 9.00 -14.22 13.00
N PRO A 104 8.91 -13.54 14.16
CA PRO A 104 9.09 -14.20 15.47
C PRO A 104 8.01 -15.21 15.81
N GLN A 105 6.81 -15.11 15.22
CA GLN A 105 5.69 -16.03 15.48
C GLN A 105 5.80 -17.38 14.74
N GLY A 106 6.76 -17.49 13.80
CA GLY A 106 7.11 -18.73 13.10
C GLY A 106 6.37 -18.97 11.79
N ILE A 107 7.11 -19.41 10.77
CA ILE A 107 6.63 -19.73 9.41
C ILE A 107 5.74 -20.99 9.38
N LEU A 108 5.92 -21.89 10.34
CA LEU A 108 5.31 -23.24 10.35
C LEU A 108 3.98 -23.34 11.12
N LYS A 109 3.38 -22.22 11.55
CA LYS A 109 2.03 -22.26 12.13
C LYS A 109 0.98 -22.47 11.01
N PRO A 110 -0.03 -23.34 11.19
CA PRO A 110 -1.03 -23.65 10.15
C PRO A 110 -1.91 -22.47 9.69
N HIS A 111 -1.82 -21.33 10.38
CA HIS A 111 -2.53 -20.07 10.10
C HIS A 111 -1.54 -18.89 9.99
N SER A 112 -0.34 -19.11 9.45
CA SER A 112 0.71 -18.11 9.47
C SER A 112 0.34 -16.88 8.63
N GLU A 113 0.05 -15.76 9.31
CA GLU A 113 -0.18 -14.44 8.71
C GLU A 113 1.06 -13.92 7.94
N LEU A 114 2.22 -14.58 8.07
CA LEU A 114 3.42 -14.28 7.29
C LEU A 114 3.15 -14.33 5.79
N TRP A 115 2.56 -15.40 5.27
CA TRP A 115 2.36 -15.55 3.82
C TRP A 115 1.46 -14.45 3.26
N PHE A 116 0.38 -14.13 3.99
CA PHE A 116 -0.51 -13.02 3.63
C PHE A 116 0.23 -11.67 3.64
N SER A 117 0.98 -11.38 4.70
CA SER A 117 1.74 -10.12 4.79
C SER A 117 2.83 -9.99 3.71
N ILE A 118 3.49 -11.09 3.32
CA ILE A 118 4.46 -11.11 2.22
C ILE A 118 3.77 -10.83 0.88
N ILE A 119 2.62 -11.48 0.61
CA ILE A 119 1.86 -11.25 -0.63
C ILE A 119 1.42 -9.78 -0.71
N VAL A 120 0.89 -9.23 0.38
CA VAL A 120 0.47 -7.82 0.46
C VAL A 120 1.66 -6.88 0.22
N LEU A 121 2.82 -7.17 0.81
CA LEU A 121 4.04 -6.40 0.60
C LEU A 121 4.50 -6.45 -0.87
N LEU A 122 4.47 -7.63 -1.51
CA LEU A 122 4.80 -7.78 -2.92
C LEU A 122 3.81 -7.03 -3.82
N LEU A 123 2.52 -7.08 -3.51
CA LEU A 123 1.49 -6.33 -4.23
C LEU A 123 1.69 -4.82 -4.08
N LEU A 124 2.03 -4.33 -2.89
CA LEU A 124 2.36 -2.92 -2.67
C LEU A 124 3.58 -2.49 -3.49
N CYS A 125 4.64 -3.32 -3.54
CA CYS A 125 5.81 -3.07 -4.39
C CYS A 125 5.44 -3.08 -5.89
N PHE A 126 4.60 -4.01 -6.32
CA PHE A 126 4.11 -4.08 -7.69
C PHE A 126 3.34 -2.81 -8.07
N PHE A 127 2.37 -2.39 -7.25
CA PHE A 127 1.59 -1.17 -7.50
C PHE A 127 2.39 0.13 -7.29
N LEU A 128 3.50 0.10 -6.56
CA LEU A 128 4.45 1.20 -6.51
C LEU A 128 5.13 1.40 -7.87
N ILE A 129 5.56 0.31 -8.53
CA ILE A 129 6.23 0.34 -9.84
C ILE A 129 5.24 0.66 -10.96
N GLU A 130 4.10 -0.05 -11.01
CA GLU A 130 3.03 0.18 -11.99
C GLU A 130 2.47 1.61 -11.86
N GLY A 131 2.21 2.05 -10.63
CA GLY A 131 1.66 3.37 -10.32
C GLY A 131 0.19 3.54 -10.71
N SER A 132 -0.18 4.80 -10.93
CA SER A 132 -1.47 5.21 -11.49
C SER A 132 -1.47 4.84 -12.98
N GLY A 133 -2.00 3.66 -13.30
CA GLY A 133 -2.21 3.24 -14.70
C GLY A 133 -3.05 4.26 -15.49
N PRO A 134 -3.16 4.13 -16.82
CA PRO A 134 -3.75 5.14 -17.70
C PRO A 134 -5.23 5.49 -17.43
N ILE A 135 -5.91 4.73 -16.57
CA ILE A 135 -7.32 4.90 -16.19
C ILE A 135 -7.46 5.54 -14.79
N SER A 136 -6.37 5.94 -14.13
CA SER A 136 -6.47 6.58 -12.81
C SER A 136 -7.12 7.97 -12.89
N ILE A 137 -7.83 8.35 -11.81
CA ILE A 137 -8.34 9.70 -11.63
C ILE A 137 -7.19 10.72 -11.64
N ASP A 138 -6.02 10.35 -11.11
CA ASP A 138 -4.80 11.16 -11.18
C ASP A 138 -4.39 11.50 -12.63
N GLU A 139 -4.43 10.52 -13.54
CA GLU A 139 -4.10 10.74 -14.95
C GLU A 139 -5.22 11.54 -15.64
N ALA A 140 -6.48 11.34 -15.27
CA ALA A 140 -7.59 12.17 -15.74
C ALA A 140 -7.45 13.64 -15.31
N ILE A 141 -7.04 13.90 -14.07
CA ILE A 141 -6.73 15.25 -13.57
C ILE A 141 -5.51 15.82 -14.30
N ARG A 142 -4.45 15.02 -14.49
CA ARG A 142 -3.22 15.44 -15.20
C ARG A 142 -3.45 15.74 -16.68
N ARG A 143 -4.44 15.07 -17.31
CA ARG A 143 -4.86 15.31 -18.70
C ARG A 143 -5.91 16.41 -18.84
N SER A 144 -6.44 16.96 -17.74
CA SER A 144 -7.47 18.00 -17.81
C SER A 144 -6.91 19.32 -18.38
N PRO A 145 -7.65 20.04 -19.26
CA PRO A 145 -7.15 21.22 -19.98
C PRO A 145 -6.70 22.39 -19.08
N ASP A 146 -7.21 22.46 -17.85
CA ASP A 146 -6.99 23.59 -16.94
C ASP A 146 -5.55 23.67 -16.41
N SER A 147 -4.80 22.56 -16.41
CA SER A 147 -3.37 22.52 -16.05
C SER A 147 -2.46 23.21 -17.07
N LYS A 148 -2.84 23.22 -18.37
CA LYS A 148 -2.01 23.83 -19.43
C LYS A 148 -2.04 25.35 -19.46
N LYS A 149 -2.96 25.99 -18.73
CA LYS A 149 -3.14 27.45 -18.77
C LYS A 149 -2.25 28.22 -17.79
N GLN A 150 -1.54 27.54 -16.88
CA GLN A 150 -0.73 28.20 -15.83
C GLN A 150 0.77 28.34 -16.14
N TRP A 151 1.27 27.81 -17.26
CA TRP A 151 2.70 27.88 -17.63
C TRP A 151 3.01 28.82 -18.81
N HIS A 152 2.01 29.58 -19.27
CA HIS A 152 2.14 30.54 -20.37
C HIS A 152 1.52 31.91 -20.03
N GLY A 153 1.46 32.26 -18.74
CA GLY A 153 1.09 33.60 -18.27
C GLY A 153 2.32 34.41 -17.90
#